data_AF-A0A3N0AXP2-F1
#
_entry.id   AF-A0A3N0AXP2-F1
#
_cell.length_a   1.000
_cell.length_b   1.000
_cell.length_c   1.000
_cell.angle_alpha   90.00
_cell.angle_beta   90.00
_cell.angle_gamma   90.00
#
_symmetry.space_group_name_H-M   'P 1'
#
loop_
_entity.id
_entity.type
_entity.pdbx_description
1 polymer ?
#
loop_
_entity_poly.entity_id
_entity_poly.type
_entity_poly.pdbx_seq_one_letter_code
_entity_poly.pdbx_strand_id
1 'polypeptide(L)'
;MSVSAYEAPRATPIYSFAALKTKQREIKDRAAEEVVHITENGNAAYIFCSEDVLAQEKARAVEEALYERRVMEVLERGEADFAAGRVFHGVAEARAEVEKRLGRG
;
A
#
# COMPACT_ATOMS: atom_id res chain seq x y z
N MET A 1 -12.94 8.46 6.05
CA MET A 1 -11.87 7.62 5.48
C MET A 1 -10.62 8.46 5.50
N SER A 2 -9.62 8.11 6.29
CA SER A 2 -8.33 8.79 6.19
C SER A 2 -7.70 8.37 4.87
N VAL A 3 -7.63 9.31 3.93
CA VAL A 3 -6.66 9.23 2.85
C VAL A 3 -5.32 9.04 3.55
N SER A 4 -4.62 7.92 3.28
CA SER A 4 -3.34 7.63 3.91
C SER A 4 -2.45 8.84 3.67
N ALA A 5 -2.25 9.64 4.72
CA ALA A 5 -1.40 10.80 4.67
C ALA A 5 -0.03 10.27 4.28
N TYR A 6 0.53 10.79 3.19
CA TYR A 6 1.87 10.44 2.71
C TYR A 6 2.80 10.25 3.90
N GLU A 7 3.10 8.99 4.21
CA GLU A 7 3.90 8.67 5.38
C GLU A 7 5.34 8.87 4.93
N ALA A 8 6.02 9.85 5.52
CA ALA A 8 7.43 10.09 5.24
C ALA A 8 8.20 8.77 5.39
N PRO A 9 9.16 8.45 4.50
CA PRO A 9 9.87 7.18 4.56
C PRO A 9 10.43 6.98 5.96
N ARG A 10 9.86 6.03 6.72
CA ARG A 10 10.42 5.65 8.00
C ARG A 10 11.81 5.11 7.70
N ALA A 11 12.81 5.58 8.46
CA ALA A 11 14.17 5.11 8.28
C ALA A 11 14.19 3.58 8.48
N THR A 12 14.32 2.83 7.40
CA THR A 12 14.31 1.36 7.43
C THR A 12 15.50 0.89 8.26
N PRO A 13 15.31 -0.09 9.16
CA PRO A 13 16.37 -0.59 10.02
C PRO A 13 17.48 -1.23 9.19
N ILE A 14 18.73 -0.84 9.48
CA ILE A 14 19.91 -1.32 8.78
C ILE A 14 20.80 -2.09 9.76
N TYR A 15 21.13 -3.34 9.42
CA TYR A 15 22.08 -4.17 10.15
C TYR A 15 23.22 -4.58 9.25
N SER A 16 24.39 -4.86 9.83
CA SER A 16 25.49 -5.49 9.10
C SER A 16 25.25 -7.00 8.99
N PHE A 17 25.85 -7.63 7.99
CA PHE A 17 25.82 -9.08 7.85
C PHE A 17 26.36 -9.80 9.11
N ALA A 18 27.36 -9.22 9.78
CA ALA A 18 27.88 -9.76 11.04
C ALA A 18 26.85 -9.75 12.18
N ALA A 19 25.97 -8.74 12.22
CA ALA A 19 24.91 -8.64 13.22
C ALA A 19 23.85 -9.74 13.09
N LEU A 20 23.68 -10.35 11.91
CA LEU A 20 22.80 -11.51 11.72
C LEU A 20 23.19 -12.70 12.59
N LYS A 21 24.44 -12.81 13.05
CA LYS A 21 24.86 -13.89 13.95
C LYS A 21 24.65 -13.54 15.42
N THR A 22 24.92 -12.30 15.80
CA THR A 22 24.96 -11.88 17.22
C THR A 22 23.64 -11.29 17.71
N LYS A 23 22.78 -10.81 16.80
CA LYS A 23 21.50 -10.13 17.10
C LYS A 23 20.29 -10.81 16.46
N GLN A 24 20.32 -12.14 16.30
CA GLN A 24 19.29 -12.89 15.58
C GLN A 24 17.86 -12.60 16.05
N ARG A 25 17.63 -12.60 17.36
CA ARG A 25 16.29 -12.39 17.91
C ARG A 25 15.76 -11.00 17.58
N GLU A 26 16.54 -9.96 17.89
CA GLU A 26 16.20 -8.57 17.59
C GLU A 26 15.87 -8.38 16.10
N ILE A 27 16.71 -8.91 15.21
CA ILE A 27 16.53 -8.78 13.76
C ILE A 27 15.29 -9.54 13.29
N LYS A 28 14.99 -10.72 13.84
CA LYS A 28 13.78 -11.48 13.51
C LYS A 28 12.51 -10.80 14.00
N ASP A 29 12.54 -10.21 15.20
CA ASP A 29 11.40 -9.48 15.76
C ASP A 29 11.08 -8.27 14.86
N ARG A 30 12.11 -7.53 14.43
CA ARG A 30 11.94 -6.41 13.47
C ARG A 30 11.47 -6.89 12.08
N ALA A 31 12.06 -7.98 11.58
CA ALA A 31 11.72 -8.57 10.28
C ALA A 31 10.28 -9.12 10.21
N ALA A 32 9.66 -9.41 11.36
CA ALA A 32 8.26 -9.80 11.43
C ALA A 32 7.31 -8.61 11.17
N GLU A 33 7.79 -7.38 11.36
CA GLU A 33 6.99 -6.15 11.27
C GLU A 33 7.35 -5.30 10.04
N GLU A 34 8.60 -5.33 9.57
CA GLU A 34 9.06 -4.50 8.47
C GLU A 34 10.29 -5.07 7.73
N VAL A 35 10.61 -4.46 6.59
CA VAL A 35 11.80 -4.80 5.80
C VAL A 35 13.06 -4.31 6.50
N VAL A 36 13.96 -5.25 6.80
CA VAL A 36 15.28 -4.96 7.36
C VAL A 36 16.33 -4.99 6.25
N HIS A 37 17.14 -3.95 6.14
CA HIS A 37 18.24 -3.91 5.19
C HIS A 37 19.51 -4.50 5.80
N ILE A 38 20.16 -5.39 5.06
CA ILE A 38 21.42 -6.01 5.43
C ILE A 38 22.54 -5.44 4.55
N THR A 39 23.56 -4.91 5.22
CA THR A 39 24.74 -4.32 4.58
C THR A 39 25.96 -5.23 4.73
N GLU A 40 26.79 -5.24 3.70
CA GLU A 40 28.13 -5.81 3.75
C GLU A 40 29.12 -4.74 3.27
N ASN A 41 30.14 -4.43 4.08
CA ASN A 41 31.13 -3.38 3.80
C ASN A 41 30.51 -1.99 3.51
N GLY A 42 29.35 -1.68 4.10
CA GLY A 42 28.67 -0.39 3.94
C GLY A 42 27.71 -0.30 2.75
N ASN A 43 27.66 -1.32 1.88
CA ASN A 43 26.69 -1.39 0.79
C ASN A 43 25.48 -2.23 1.21
N ALA A 44 24.28 -1.65 1.13
CA ALA A 44 23.04 -2.39 1.29
C ALA A 44 22.80 -3.25 0.05
N ALA A 45 22.82 -4.56 0.21
CA ALA A 45 22.70 -5.51 -0.91
C ALA A 45 21.52 -6.47 -0.75
N TYR A 46 21.07 -6.70 0.49
CA TYR A 46 20.05 -7.69 0.79
C TYR A 46 18.99 -7.13 1.74
N ILE A 47 17.82 -7.75 1.71
CA ILE A 47 16.75 -7.51 2.66
C ILE A 47 16.45 -8.79 3.44
N PHE A 48 15.99 -8.62 4.69
CA PHE A 48 15.50 -9.69 5.55
C PHE A 48 14.14 -9.28 6.12
N CYS A 49 13.11 -10.10 5.88
CA CYS A 49 11.74 -9.89 6.35
C CYS A 49 11.02 -11.25 6.43
N SER A 50 9.89 -11.29 7.13
CA SER A 50 8.95 -12.41 7.06
C SER A 50 8.31 -12.48 5.67
N GLU A 51 7.76 -13.64 5.33
CA GLU A 51 7.02 -13.81 4.07
C GLU A 51 5.79 -12.91 3.99
N ASP A 52 5.10 -12.72 5.12
CA ASP A 52 3.93 -11.85 5.22
C ASP A 52 4.29 -10.39 4.93
N VAL A 53 5.39 -9.89 5.51
CA VAL A 53 5.88 -8.54 5.24
C VAL A 53 6.25 -8.40 3.77
N LEU A 54 6.96 -9.38 3.19
CA LEU A 54 7.29 -9.33 1.76
C LEU A 54 6.03 -9.31 0.87
N ALA A 55 5.00 -10.08 1.21
CA ALA A 55 3.74 -10.11 0.48
C ALA A 55 3.00 -8.77 0.57
N GLN A 56 2.96 -8.16 1.76
CA GLN A 56 2.37 -6.84 1.98
C GLN A 56 3.10 -5.75 1.20
N GLU A 57 4.43 -5.75 1.22
CA GLU A 57 5.25 -4.79 0.49
C GLU A 57 5.04 -4.89 -1.03
N LYS A 58 4.93 -6.11 -1.57
CA LYS A 58 4.57 -6.32 -2.98
C LYS A 58 3.18 -5.79 -3.29
N ALA A 59 2.20 -6.07 -2.44
CA ALA A 59 0.84 -5.60 -2.62
C ALA A 59 0.77 -4.06 -2.59
N ARG A 60 1.49 -3.43 -1.65
CA ARG A 60 1.61 -1.97 -1.54
C ARG A 60 2.28 -1.37 -2.77
N ALA A 61 3.39 -1.92 -3.24
CA ALA A 61 4.07 -1.43 -4.44
C ALA A 61 3.17 -1.50 -5.69
N VAL A 62 2.38 -2.57 -5.84
CA VAL A 62 1.37 -2.68 -6.89
C VAL A 62 0.28 -1.63 -6.70
N GLU A 63 -0.17 -1.41 -5.46
CA GLU A 63 -1.19 -0.42 -5.15
C GLU A 63 -0.75 1.00 -5.51
N GLU A 64 0.45 1.39 -5.08
CA GLU A 64 1.08 2.67 -5.37
C GLU A 64 1.28 2.88 -6.87
N ALA A 65 1.79 1.86 -7.58
CA ALA A 65 1.98 1.92 -9.03
C ALA A 65 0.66 2.12 -9.80
N LEU A 66 -0.45 1.63 -9.25
CA LEU A 66 -1.78 1.75 -9.84
C LEU A 66 -2.61 2.92 -9.26
N TYR A 67 -2.08 3.65 -8.28
CA TYR A 67 -2.85 4.66 -7.55
C TYR A 67 -3.30 5.79 -8.48
N GLU A 68 -2.35 6.48 -9.12
CA GLU A 68 -2.66 7.61 -10.00
C GLU A 68 -3.56 7.20 -11.18
N ARG A 69 -3.33 6.01 -11.73
CA ARG A 69 -4.18 5.45 -12.78
C ARG A 69 -5.63 5.29 -12.31
N ARG A 70 -5.84 4.73 -11.12
CA ARG A 70 -7.19 4.55 -10.56
C ARG A 70 -7.87 5.86 -10.23
N VAL A 71 -7.13 6.87 -9.77
CA VAL A 71 -7.66 8.23 -9.57
C VAL A 71 -8.14 8.79 -10.91
N MET A 72 -7.33 8.69 -11.96
CA MET A 72 -7.72 9.13 -13.30
C MET A 72 -8.96 8.39 -13.83
N GLU A 73 -9.02 7.07 -13.69
CA GLU A 73 -10.19 6.26 -14.10
C GLU A 73 -11.47 6.68 -13.37
N VAL A 74 -11.38 7.04 -12.08
CA VAL A 74 -12.53 7.55 -11.31
C VAL A 74 -12.97 8.92 -11.82
N LEU A 75 -12.04 9.82 -12.14
CA LEU A 75 -12.35 11.15 -12.66
C LEU A 75 -13.00 11.07 -14.05
N GLU A 76 -12.43 10.29 -14.96
CA GLU A 76 -12.97 10.07 -16.31
C GLU A 76 -14.39 9.48 -16.25
N ARG A 77 -14.61 8.52 -15.35
CA ARG A 77 -15.95 7.97 -15.11
C ARG A 77 -16.91 9.00 -14.56
N GLY A 78 -16.45 9.86 -13.64
CA GLY A 78 -17.24 10.96 -13.08
C GLY A 78 -17.71 11.94 -14.16
N GLU A 79 -16.81 12.34 -15.06
CA GLU A 79 -17.14 13.18 -16.22
C GLU A 79 -18.19 12.52 -17.12
N ALA A 80 -18.01 11.23 -17.43
CA ALA A 80 -18.98 10.48 -18.24
C ALA A 80 -20.34 10.31 -17.55
N ASP A 81 -20.36 10.14 -16.22
CA ASP A 81 -21.59 10.07 -15.42
C ASP A 81 -22.30 11.44 -15.39
N PHE A 82 -21.56 12.53 -15.24
CA PHE A 82 -22.10 13.89 -15.30
C PHE A 82 -22.72 14.21 -16.67
N ALA A 83 -21.97 13.97 -17.75
CA ALA A 83 -22.45 14.21 -19.11
C ALA A 83 -23.71 13.40 -19.46
N ALA A 84 -23.86 12.22 -18.87
CA ALA A 84 -25.01 11.36 -19.06
C ALA A 84 -26.16 11.60 -18.06
N GLY A 85 -26.05 12.62 -17.20
CA GLY A 85 -27.07 12.94 -16.19
C GLY A 85 -27.20 11.91 -15.06
N ARG A 86 -26.20 11.02 -14.89
CA ARG A 86 -26.16 10.03 -13.80
C ARG A 86 -25.61 10.65 -12.52
N VAL A 87 -26.25 11.74 -12.09
CA VAL A 87 -25.87 12.53 -10.91
C VAL A 87 -26.89 12.30 -9.81
N PHE A 88 -26.41 12.22 -8.57
CA PHE A 88 -27.22 11.95 -7.38
C PHE A 88 -27.02 13.05 -6.34
N HIS A 89 -28.09 13.47 -5.68
CA HIS A 89 -28.04 14.55 -4.71
C HIS A 89 -27.91 13.95 -3.30
N GLY A 90 -26.66 13.63 -2.96
CA GLY A 90 -26.29 13.15 -1.64
C GLY A 90 -25.85 11.70 -1.62
N VAL A 91 -25.19 11.33 -0.51
CA VAL A 91 -24.50 10.04 -0.37
C VAL A 91 -25.47 8.86 -0.34
N ALA A 92 -26.68 9.05 0.19
CA ALA A 92 -27.69 7.98 0.28
C ALA A 92 -28.16 7.52 -1.11
N GLU A 93 -28.54 8.47 -1.98
CA GLU A 93 -28.97 8.18 -3.35
C GLU A 93 -27.84 7.55 -4.18
N ALA A 94 -26.63 8.09 -4.06
CA ALA A 94 -25.46 7.54 -4.73
C ALA A 94 -25.17 6.09 -4.29
N ARG A 95 -25.27 5.78 -2.99
CA ARG A 95 -25.09 4.42 -2.47
C ARG A 95 -26.15 3.45 -2.98
N ALA A 96 -27.42 3.85 -2.96
CA ALA A 96 -28.52 3.02 -3.43
C ALA A 96 -28.34 2.64 -4.91
N GLU A 97 -27.92 3.59 -5.75
CA GLU A 97 -27.61 3.29 -7.16
C GLU A 97 -26.42 2.34 -7.31
N VAL A 98 -25.37 2.50 -6.50
CA VAL A 98 -24.20 1.59 -6.54
C VAL A 98 -24.59 0.18 -6.13
N GLU A 99 -25.38 0.01 -5.07
CA GLU A 99 -25.87 -1.29 -4.61
C GLU A 99 -26.72 -1.98 -5.69
N LYS A 100 -27.60 -1.22 -6.36
CA LYS A 100 -28.37 -1.70 -7.51
C LYS A 100 -27.47 -2.20 -8.64
N ARG A 101 -26.42 -1.46 -9.02
CA ARG A 101 -25.46 -1.87 -10.07
C ARG A 101 -24.65 -3.11 -9.70
N LEU A 102 -24.35 -3.30 -8.41
CA LEU A 102 -23.63 -4.46 -7.89
C LEU A 102 -24.52 -5.72 -7.78
N GLY A 103 -25.81 -5.64 -8.14
CA GLY A 103 -26.74 -6.75 -8.02
C GLY A 103 -26.99 -7.16 -6.56
N ARG A 104 -26.84 -6.23 -5.63
CA ARG A 104 -27.04 -6.44 -4.18
C ARG A 104 -28.40 -5.93 -3.69
N GLY A 105 -29.32 -5.63 -4.60
CA GLY A 105 -30.68 -5.14 -4.34
C GLY A 105 -31.74 -6.19 -4.55
#